data_AF-A0A973ZHW8-F1
#
_entry.id   AF-A0A973ZHW8-F1
#
_cell.length_a   1.000
_cell.length_b   1.000
_cell.length_c   1.000
_cell.angle_alpha   90.00
_cell.angle_beta   90.00
_cell.angle_gamma   90.00
#
_symmetry.space_group_name_H-M   'P 1'
#
loop_
_entity.id
_entity.type
_entity.pdbx_description
1 polymer ?
#
loop_
_entity_poly.entity_id
_entity_poly.type
_entity_poly.pdbx_seq_one_letter_code
_entity_poly.pdbx_strand_id
1 'polypeptide(L)'
;MLSNREQAALDQIERVLEATDPQLAAGLASGRIRRRLGPALGVFAGVWGISALLIVLIGWPAGVILFFGLALLTLRLWVLRP
;
A
#
# COMPACT_ATOMS: atom_id res chain seq x y z
N MET A 1 16.12 -18.47 14.30
CA MET A 1 17.33 -18.29 15.12
C MET A 1 18.23 -17.36 14.34
N LEU A 2 18.49 -16.15 14.85
CA LEU A 2 19.37 -15.18 14.20
C LEU A 2 20.81 -15.71 14.25
N SER A 3 21.56 -15.51 13.17
CA SER A 3 22.99 -15.85 13.06
C SER A 3 23.81 -15.01 14.04
N ASN A 4 24.90 -15.56 14.60
CA ASN A 4 25.80 -14.85 15.52
C ASN A 4 26.31 -13.50 14.94
N ARG A 5 26.38 -13.36 13.62
CA ARG A 5 26.74 -12.09 12.95
C ARG A 5 25.62 -11.05 13.00
N GLU A 6 24.38 -11.50 12.93
CA GLU A 6 23.21 -10.62 13.02
C GLU A 6 23.03 -10.11 14.45
N GLN A 7 23.35 -10.93 15.46
CA GLN A 7 23.37 -10.50 16.86
C GLN A 7 24.44 -9.44 17.12
N ALA A 8 25.66 -9.63 16.63
CA ALA A 8 26.73 -8.64 16.78
C ALA A 8 26.40 -7.29 16.11
N ALA A 9 25.72 -7.33 14.96
CA ALA A 9 25.27 -6.12 14.28
C ALA A 9 24.15 -5.40 15.04
N LEU A 10 23.20 -6.15 15.62
CA LEU A 10 22.14 -5.59 16.44
C LEU A 10 22.68 -4.93 17.71
N ASP A 11 23.64 -5.57 18.40
CA ASP A 11 24.31 -5.01 19.59
C ASP A 11 25.05 -3.70 19.25
N GLN A 12 25.69 -3.63 18.08
CA GLN A 12 26.40 -2.44 17.65
C GLN A 12 25.42 -1.30 17.32
N ILE A 13 24.30 -1.61 16.67
CA ILE A 13 23.24 -0.64 16.39
C ILE A 13 22.62 -0.12 17.69
N GLU A 14 22.36 -1.00 18.67
CA GLU A 14 21.78 -0.62 19.96
C GLU A 14 22.70 0.33 20.73
N ARG A 15 24.00 0.04 20.81
CA ARG A 15 24.98 0.93 21.47
C ARG A 15 25.09 2.30 20.80
N VAL A 16 25.10 2.35 19.47
CA VAL A 16 25.15 3.62 18.73
C VAL A 16 23.86 4.42 18.94
N LEU A 17 22.73 3.74 19.02
CA LEU A 17 21.43 4.37 19.22
C LEU A 17 21.27 4.92 20.63
N GLU A 18 21.74 4.21 21.66
CA GLU A 18 21.78 4.72 23.03
C GLU A 18 22.66 5.98 23.18
N ALA A 19 23.79 6.01 22.47
CA ALA A 19 24.70 7.15 22.50
C ALA A 19 24.17 8.37 21.73
N THR A 20 23.42 8.16 20.64
CA THR A 20 22.98 9.24 19.75
C THR A 20 21.60 9.77 20.12
N ASP A 21 20.68 8.88 20.52
CA ASP A 21 19.31 9.25 20.89
C ASP A 21 18.73 8.28 21.96
N PRO A 22 18.94 8.57 23.25
CA PRO A 22 18.48 7.70 24.33
C PRO A 22 16.95 7.62 24.41
N GLN A 23 16.21 8.61 23.90
CA GLN A 23 14.74 8.56 23.88
C GLN A 23 14.24 7.58 22.82
N LEU A 24 14.88 7.55 21.65
CA LEU A 24 14.56 6.60 20.58
C LEU A 24 14.93 5.16 21.00
N ALA A 25 16.09 4.97 21.63
CA ALA A 25 16.52 3.70 22.19
C ALA A 25 15.52 3.18 23.24
N ALA A 26 15.11 4.03 24.18
CA ALA A 26 14.07 3.69 25.17
C ALA A 26 12.71 3.39 24.51
N GLY A 27 12.35 4.09 23.42
CA GLY A 27 11.13 3.86 22.65
C GLY A 27 11.09 2.51 21.91
N LEU A 28 12.25 2.07 21.43
CA LEU A 28 12.44 0.76 20.78
C LEU A 28 12.48 -0.37 21.81
N ALA A 29 13.26 -0.21 22.89
CA ALA A 29 13.36 -1.19 23.98
C ALA A 29 12.02 -1.42 24.69
N SER A 30 11.21 -0.37 24.85
CA SER A 30 9.87 -0.47 25.43
C SER A 30 8.80 -1.06 24.48
N GLY A 31 9.17 -1.39 23.23
CA GLY A 31 8.24 -1.91 22.21
C GLY A 31 7.08 -0.95 21.88
N ARG A 32 7.13 0.28 22.38
CA ARG A 32 6.01 1.23 22.37
C ARG A 32 5.72 1.75 20.97
N ILE A 33 6.74 1.82 20.12
CA ILE A 33 6.63 2.22 18.70
C ILE A 33 5.80 1.20 17.91
N ARG A 34 5.90 -0.10 18.23
CA ARG A 34 5.18 -1.18 17.54
C ARG A 34 3.66 -1.14 17.79
N ARG A 35 3.23 -0.64 18.96
CA ARG A 35 1.80 -0.57 19.33
C ARG A 35 1.03 0.57 18.67
N ARG A 36 1.70 1.68 18.28
CA ARG A 36 1.03 2.83 17.65
C ARG A 36 0.94 2.77 16.13
N LEU A 37 1.83 2.03 15.47
CA LEU A 37 1.83 1.92 14.00
C LEU A 37 0.81 0.89 13.48
N GLY A 38 0.46 -0.13 14.27
CA GLY A 38 -0.49 -1.18 13.87
C GLY A 38 -1.88 -0.65 13.46
N PRO A 39 -2.52 0.23 14.27
CA PRO A 39 -3.83 0.78 13.91
C PRO A 39 -3.77 1.73 12.71
N ALA A 40 -2.72 2.55 12.60
CA ALA A 40 -2.56 3.52 11.52
C ALA A 40 -2.36 2.84 10.16
N LEU A 41 -1.57 1.76 10.12
CA LEU A 41 -1.37 0.94 8.92
C LEU A 41 -2.66 0.21 8.53
N GLY A 42 -3.46 -0.26 9.49
CA GLY A 42 -4.76 -0.89 9.22
C GLY A 42 -5.78 0.06 8.60
N VAL A 43 -5.86 1.31 9.08
CA VAL A 43 -6.72 2.34 8.49
C VAL A 43 -6.26 2.72 7.08
N PHE A 44 -4.95 2.86 6.88
CA PHE A 44 -4.41 3.20 5.56
C PHE A 44 -4.66 2.09 4.52
N ALA A 45 -4.48 0.82 4.91
CA ALA A 45 -4.78 -0.33 4.06
C ALA A 45 -6.29 -0.44 3.76
N GLY A 46 -7.15 -0.14 4.73
CA GLY A 46 -8.61 -0.12 4.53
C GLY A 46 -9.04 0.96 3.54
N VAL A 47 -8.52 2.17 3.67
CA VAL A 47 -8.81 3.29 2.76
C VAL A 47 -8.33 2.99 1.34
N TRP A 48 -7.08 2.52 1.19
CA TRP A 48 -6.55 2.14 -0.12
C TRP A 48 -7.32 0.98 -0.77
N GLY A 49 -7.71 -0.03 0.02
CA GLY A 49 -8.51 -1.14 -0.46
C GLY A 49 -9.88 -0.70 -0.95
N ILE A 50 -10.56 0.18 -0.21
CA ILE A 50 -11.87 0.73 -0.60
C ILE A 50 -11.76 1.61 -1.85
N SER A 51 -10.73 2.46 -1.93
CA SER A 51 -10.48 3.28 -3.12
C SER A 51 -10.19 2.45 -4.36
N ALA A 52 -9.36 1.40 -4.24
CA ALA A 52 -9.09 0.47 -5.35
C ALA A 52 -10.37 -0.26 -5.80
N LEU A 53 -11.19 -0.72 -4.84
CA LEU A 53 -12.47 -1.37 -5.13
C LEU A 53 -13.45 -0.44 -5.85
N LEU A 54 -13.54 0.82 -5.43
CA LEU A 54 -14.35 1.86 -6.08
C LEU A 54 -13.87 2.17 -7.51
N ILE A 55 -12.56 2.28 -7.73
CA ILE A 55 -11.99 2.51 -9.06
C ILE A 55 -12.32 1.34 -10.00
N VAL A 56 -12.23 0.09 -9.52
CA VAL A 56 -12.62 -1.07 -10.32
C VAL A 56 -14.13 -1.07 -10.58
N LEU A 57 -14.94 -0.79 -9.56
CA LEU A 57 -16.41 -0.80 -9.66
C LEU A 57 -16.95 0.29 -10.60
N ILE A 58 -16.30 1.46 -10.66
CA ILE A 58 -16.70 2.60 -11.50
C ILE A 58 -16.02 2.54 -12.87
N GLY A 59 -14.74 2.14 -12.91
CA GLY A 59 -13.96 2.05 -14.14
C GLY A 59 -14.40 0.92 -15.06
N TRP A 60 -14.84 -0.22 -14.50
CA TRP A 60 -15.35 -1.35 -15.27
C TRP A 60 -16.59 -1.01 -16.12
N PRO A 61 -17.69 -0.47 -15.56
CA PRO A 61 -18.85 -0.09 -16.36
C PRO A 61 -18.51 1.04 -17.34
N ALA A 62 -17.64 1.99 -16.98
CA ALA A 62 -17.22 3.05 -17.90
C ALA A 62 -16.48 2.48 -19.13
N GLY A 63 -15.58 1.53 -18.92
CA GLY A 63 -14.87 0.83 -20.00
C GLY A 63 -15.81 0.00 -20.88
N VAL A 64 -16.76 -0.71 -20.27
CA VAL A 64 -17.78 -1.50 -20.99
C VAL A 64 -18.68 -0.58 -21.83
N ILE A 65 -19.17 0.53 -21.27
CA ILE A 65 -20.01 1.49 -22.00
C ILE A 65 -19.25 2.09 -23.20
N LEU A 66 -17.98 2.48 -23.01
CA LEU A 66 -17.16 3.01 -24.11
C LEU A 66 -16.90 1.95 -25.19
N PHE A 67 -16.60 0.70 -24.80
CA PHE A 67 -16.37 -0.37 -25.75
C PHE A 67 -17.62 -0.70 -26.58
N PHE A 68 -18.78 -0.87 -25.92
CA PHE A 68 -20.04 -1.13 -26.62
C PHE A 68 -20.51 0.09 -27.43
N GLY A 69 -20.31 1.30 -26.91
CA GLY A 69 -20.60 2.55 -27.63
C GLY A 69 -19.76 2.69 -28.89
N LEU A 70 -18.46 2.41 -28.81
CA LEU A 70 -17.56 2.43 -29.97
C LEU A 70 -17.90 1.30 -30.95
N ALA A 71 -18.17 0.09 -30.48
CA ALA A 71 -18.56 -1.03 -31.33
C ALA A 71 -19.86 -0.74 -32.08
N LEU A 72 -20.88 -0.17 -31.41
CA LEU A 72 -22.12 0.26 -32.04
C LEU A 72 -21.90 1.41 -33.03
N LEU A 73 -21.03 2.37 -32.69
CA LEU A 73 -20.67 3.47 -33.60
C LEU A 73 -19.98 2.93 -34.86
N THR A 74 -19.01 2.03 -34.71
CA THR A 74 -18.32 1.38 -35.83
C THR A 74 -19.30 0.57 -36.67
N LEU A 75 -20.17 -0.24 -36.05
CA LEU A 75 -21.20 -1.00 -36.77
C LEU A 75 -22.13 -0.06 -37.55
N ARG A 76 -22.56 1.04 -36.93
CA ARG A 76 -23.41 2.05 -37.57
C ARG A 76 -22.70 2.70 -38.76
N LEU A 77 -21.42 3.06 -38.63
CA LEU A 77 -20.64 3.65 -39.72
C LEU A 77 -20.43 2.67 -40.89
N TRP A 78 -20.31 1.37 -40.61
CA TRP A 78 -20.25 0.33 -41.62
C TRP A 78 -21.58 0.10 -42.33
N VAL A 79 -22.70 0.14 -41.60
CA VAL A 79 -24.05 -0.01 -42.19
C VAL A 79 -24.45 1.23 -43.00
N LEU A 80 -23.98 2.42 -42.62
CA LEU A 80 -24.24 3.68 -43.35
C LEU A 80 -23.23 3.96 -44.48
N ARG A 81 -22.20 3.13 -44.67
CA ARG A 81 -21.35 3.15 -45.86
C ARG A 81 -21.89 2.13 -46.88
N PRO A 82 -22.63 2.56 -47.91
CA PRO A 82 -22.93 1.72 -49.07
C PRO A 82 -21.66 1.37 -49.84
#